data_AF-A0AA39KBR7-F1
#
_entry.id   AF-A0AA39KBR7-F1
#
_cell.length_a   1.000
_cell.length_b   1.000
_cell.length_c   1.000
_cell.angle_alpha   90.00
_cell.angle_beta   90.00
_cell.angle_gamma   90.00
#
_symmetry.space_group_name_H-M   'P 1'
#
loop_
_entity.id
_entity.type
_entity.pdbx_description
1 polymer ?
#
loop_
_entity_poly.entity_id
_entity_poly.type
_entity_poly.pdbx_seq_one_letter_code
_entity_poly.pdbx_strand_id
1 'polypeptide(L)'
;MASPQSHHTRLNLTSFPHCGWRRATNKVLGRHIGQLERGIWIHEKAKFSLLLGEPQDISFRADWVNAVGRINGATSQIASGATIQSCVHTENQSTQIRFGASVFQPLDVTANMLDNIIQSWVVDPEHQVGLDQLKKTHQIDCLRVFDVDDKPVPPRDVVLVLKGAMVEVHFSMRHWAIYHNKELAKHVFSCTINQICILK
;
A
#
# COMPACT_ATOMS: atom_id res chain seq x y z
N MET A 1 -12.08 28.70 -24.05
CA MET A 1 -11.61 27.29 -23.94
C MET A 1 -11.46 26.97 -22.46
N ALA A 2 -12.41 26.22 -21.90
CA ALA A 2 -12.46 25.90 -20.47
C ALA A 2 -11.70 24.58 -20.20
N SER A 3 -10.71 24.63 -19.32
CA SER A 3 -9.97 23.47 -18.84
C SER A 3 -10.85 22.64 -17.90
N PRO A 4 -11.00 21.32 -18.06
CA PRO A 4 -11.82 20.52 -17.15
C PRO A 4 -11.09 20.34 -15.82
N GLN A 5 -11.61 20.95 -14.76
CA GLN A 5 -11.20 20.68 -13.39
C GLN A 5 -11.75 19.31 -12.96
N SER A 6 -10.88 18.34 -12.74
CA SER A 6 -11.25 17.05 -12.13
C SER A 6 -11.48 17.25 -10.63
N HIS A 7 -12.74 17.29 -10.22
CA HIS A 7 -13.10 17.30 -8.80
C HIS A 7 -12.85 15.92 -8.18
N HIS A 8 -11.82 15.81 -7.35
CA HIS A 8 -11.56 14.63 -6.53
C HIS A 8 -12.22 14.80 -5.16
N THR A 9 -13.39 14.20 -4.95
CA THR A 9 -13.97 14.07 -3.61
C THR A 9 -13.20 13.00 -2.84
N ARG A 10 -12.48 13.39 -1.78
CA ARG A 10 -11.82 12.46 -0.85
C ARG A 10 -12.78 12.17 0.32
N LEU A 11 -13.23 10.94 0.43
CA LEU A 11 -13.85 10.43 1.66
C LEU A 11 -12.76 9.69 2.45
N ASN A 12 -12.39 10.24 3.60
CA ASN A 12 -11.49 9.59 4.56
C ASN A 12 -12.36 8.73 5.48
N LEU A 13 -12.39 7.41 5.26
CA LEU A 13 -12.98 6.48 6.22
C LEU A 13 -11.95 6.22 7.33
N THR A 14 -11.80 7.20 8.23
CA THR A 14 -10.98 7.08 9.44
C THR A 14 -11.87 6.67 10.60
N SER A 15 -12.25 5.39 10.64
CA SER A 15 -12.47 4.59 11.87
C SER A 15 -13.29 3.36 11.52
N PHE A 16 -12.66 2.19 11.60
CA PHE A 16 -13.37 0.98 11.98
C PHE A 16 -12.93 0.68 13.42
N PRO A 17 -13.85 0.43 14.35
CA PRO A 17 -13.49 0.07 15.72
C PRO A 17 -12.63 -1.19 15.68
N HIS A 18 -11.54 -1.19 16.46
CA HIS A 18 -10.56 -2.26 16.64
C HIS A 18 -11.07 -3.65 16.21
N CYS A 19 -10.77 -4.04 14.97
CA CYS A 19 -10.84 -5.42 14.53
C CYS A 19 -9.39 -5.89 14.44
N GLY A 20 -8.96 -6.76 15.36
CA GLY A 20 -7.72 -7.51 15.19
C GLY A 20 -7.91 -8.51 14.06
N TRP A 21 -6.95 -8.59 13.13
CA TRP A 21 -7.10 -9.34 11.89
C TRP A 21 -5.99 -10.37 11.76
N ARG A 22 -6.30 -11.64 12.00
CA ARG A 22 -5.27 -12.67 11.95
C ARG A 22 -5.18 -13.32 10.57
N ARG A 23 -4.00 -13.17 9.96
CA ARG A 23 -3.32 -14.14 9.07
C ARG A 23 -3.64 -14.19 7.57
N ALA A 24 -2.58 -14.07 6.74
CA ALA A 24 -2.47 -14.71 5.42
C ALA A 24 -1.01 -14.78 4.90
N THR A 25 -0.76 -15.47 3.77
CA THR A 25 0.60 -15.78 3.26
C THR A 25 1.00 -14.92 2.05
N ASN A 26 2.25 -14.48 1.98
CA ASN A 26 2.68 -13.41 1.08
C ASN A 26 3.46 -13.86 -0.17
N LYS A 27 3.20 -13.21 -1.31
CA LYS A 27 4.09 -13.15 -2.48
C LYS A 27 4.56 -11.71 -2.66
N VAL A 28 5.75 -11.39 -2.15
CA VAL A 28 6.37 -10.06 -2.29
C VAL A 28 6.90 -9.91 -3.72
N LEU A 29 6.21 -9.10 -4.54
CA LEU A 29 6.74 -8.65 -5.82
C LEU A 29 7.55 -7.37 -5.58
N GLY A 30 8.88 -7.51 -5.62
CA GLY A 30 9.81 -6.39 -5.55
C GLY A 30 9.76 -5.53 -6.83
N ARG A 31 9.76 -4.21 -6.60
CA ARG A 31 10.02 -3.08 -7.53
C ARG A 31 9.35 -3.13 -8.91
N HIS A 32 8.19 -2.47 -9.01
CA HIS A 32 7.84 -1.76 -10.25
C HIS A 32 8.20 -0.28 -10.08
N ILE A 33 9.37 0.11 -10.62
CA ILE A 33 9.63 1.51 -10.97
C ILE A 33 8.80 1.76 -12.23
N GLY A 34 7.69 2.48 -12.09
CA GLY A 34 6.81 2.80 -13.19
C GLY A 34 7.54 3.68 -14.20
N GLN A 35 7.82 3.12 -15.37
CA GLN A 35 8.27 3.83 -16.55
C GLN A 35 7.04 4.36 -17.29
N LEU A 36 6.84 5.68 -17.35
CA LEU A 36 5.92 6.34 -18.28
C LEU A 36 6.41 7.77 -18.57
N GLU A 37 6.87 7.94 -19.81
CA GLU A 37 6.89 9.14 -20.65
C GLU A 37 7.58 10.43 -20.14
N ARG A 38 8.80 10.64 -20.68
CA ARG A 38 9.52 11.92 -20.88
C ARG A 38 9.29 13.01 -19.83
N GLY A 39 10.20 13.06 -18.85
CA GLY A 39 10.52 14.28 -18.09
C GLY A 39 10.06 14.22 -16.64
N ILE A 40 11.05 14.23 -15.73
CA ILE A 40 10.92 14.25 -14.26
C ILE A 40 10.47 12.90 -13.68
N TRP A 41 11.46 12.09 -13.26
CA TRP A 41 11.22 10.90 -12.46
C TRP A 41 10.62 11.32 -11.12
N ILE A 42 9.32 11.09 -10.95
CA ILE A 42 8.62 11.34 -9.70
C ILE A 42 8.94 10.19 -8.74
N HIS A 43 10.11 10.25 -8.11
CA HIS A 43 10.52 9.31 -7.05
C HIS A 43 9.53 9.31 -5.87
N GLU A 44 8.75 10.39 -5.69
CA GLU A 44 7.75 10.55 -4.63
C GLU A 44 6.60 9.51 -4.71
N LYS A 45 6.40 8.87 -5.88
CA LYS A 45 5.34 7.87 -6.09
C LYS A 45 5.80 6.43 -5.82
N ALA A 46 7.03 6.25 -5.32
CA ALA A 46 7.52 4.93 -4.96
C ALA A 46 6.63 4.30 -3.88
N LYS A 47 6.24 3.05 -4.10
CA LYS A 47 5.37 2.30 -3.20
C LYS A 47 5.88 0.89 -2.99
N PHE A 48 5.81 0.42 -1.75
CA PHE A 48 5.82 -1.00 -1.46
C PHE A 48 4.51 -1.62 -1.96
N SER A 49 4.58 -2.84 -2.49
CA SER A 49 3.42 -3.61 -2.89
C SER A 49 3.51 -5.00 -2.29
N LEU A 50 2.41 -5.46 -1.72
CA LEU A 50 2.30 -6.71 -1.00
C LEU A 50 1.08 -7.48 -1.53
N LEU A 51 1.27 -8.74 -1.93
CA LEU A 51 0.17 -9.61 -2.34
C LEU A 51 0.00 -10.71 -1.31
N LEU A 52 -1.11 -10.62 -0.60
CA LEU A 52 -1.48 -11.56 0.42
C LEU A 52 -2.43 -12.58 -0.20
N GLY A 53 -2.07 -13.86 -0.20
CA GLY A 53 -2.91 -14.97 -0.66
C GLY A 53 -3.43 -15.81 0.50
N GLU A 54 -4.43 -16.65 0.20
CA GLU A 54 -5.08 -17.52 1.19
C GLU A 54 -4.08 -18.31 2.05
N PRO A 55 -4.23 -18.29 3.40
CA PRO A 55 -3.34 -19.02 4.29
C PRO A 55 -3.43 -20.54 4.06
N GLN A 56 -2.27 -21.19 4.05
CA GLN A 56 -2.19 -22.65 3.96
C GLN A 56 -2.65 -23.34 5.25
N ASP A 57 -2.48 -22.67 6.41
CA ASP A 57 -2.93 -23.16 7.70
C ASP A 57 -4.47 -23.14 7.79
N ILE A 58 -5.05 -24.33 7.96
CA ILE A 58 -6.50 -24.57 8.02
C ILE A 58 -7.17 -23.71 9.09
N SER A 59 -6.48 -23.47 10.21
CA SER A 59 -7.06 -22.72 11.34
C SER A 59 -7.37 -21.26 11.02
N PHE A 60 -6.92 -20.72 9.88
CA PHE A 60 -7.11 -19.32 9.48
C PHE A 60 -7.83 -19.16 8.14
N ARG A 61 -8.28 -20.26 7.53
CA ARG A 61 -9.11 -20.18 6.32
C ARG A 61 -10.42 -19.44 6.59
N ALA A 62 -11.01 -19.63 7.78
CA ALA A 62 -12.21 -18.91 8.18
C ALA A 62 -11.96 -17.39 8.27
N ASP A 63 -10.85 -16.98 8.87
CA ASP A 63 -10.46 -15.57 8.96
C ASP A 63 -10.22 -14.95 7.58
N TRP A 64 -9.59 -15.70 6.67
CA TRP A 64 -9.39 -15.28 5.29
C TRP A 64 -10.70 -15.04 4.55
N VAL A 65 -11.63 -16.00 4.60
CA VAL A 65 -12.97 -15.88 3.99
C VAL A 65 -13.70 -14.66 4.57
N ASN A 66 -13.62 -14.45 5.88
CA ASN A 66 -14.22 -13.30 6.54
C ASN A 66 -13.57 -11.97 6.09
N ALA A 67 -12.25 -11.91 5.98
CA ALA A 67 -11.53 -10.71 5.55
C ALA A 67 -11.87 -10.34 4.10
N VAL A 68 -11.78 -11.29 3.18
CA VAL A 68 -12.18 -11.10 1.77
C VAL A 68 -13.65 -10.69 1.67
N GLY A 69 -14.53 -11.39 2.39
CA GLY A 69 -15.96 -11.10 2.42
C GLY A 69 -16.26 -9.68 2.91
N ARG A 70 -15.59 -9.20 3.95
CA ARG A 70 -15.77 -7.85 4.48
C ARG A 70 -15.24 -6.76 3.53
N ILE A 71 -14.07 -6.97 2.91
CA ILE A 71 -13.53 -6.03 1.92
C ILE A 71 -14.47 -5.93 0.71
N ASN A 72 -14.92 -7.07 0.18
CA ASN A 72 -15.85 -7.10 -0.94
C ASN A 72 -17.21 -6.51 -0.56
N GLY A 73 -17.71 -6.81 0.64
CA GLY A 73 -18.95 -6.22 1.17
C GLY A 73 -18.88 -4.70 1.24
N ALA A 74 -17.81 -4.14 1.81
CA ALA A 74 -17.59 -2.70 1.85
C ALA A 74 -17.42 -2.09 0.45
N THR A 75 -16.75 -2.80 -0.47
CA THR A 75 -16.61 -2.39 -1.87
C THR A 75 -17.98 -2.29 -2.56
N SER A 76 -18.83 -3.31 -2.42
CA SER A 76 -20.17 -3.36 -3.02
C SER A 76 -21.17 -2.36 -2.44
N GLN A 77 -21.00 -1.95 -1.18
CA GLN A 77 -21.82 -0.91 -0.56
C GLN A 77 -21.51 0.48 -1.14
N ILE A 78 -20.28 0.71 -1.60
CA ILE A 78 -19.81 2.01 -2.09
C ILE A 78 -19.92 2.12 -3.61
N ALA A 79 -19.60 1.05 -4.33
CA ALA A 79 -19.55 1.06 -5.79
C ALA A 79 -20.85 0.54 -6.40
N SER A 80 -21.43 1.33 -7.31
CA SER A 80 -22.62 0.95 -8.08
C SER A 80 -22.53 1.47 -9.52
N GLY A 81 -23.05 0.69 -10.48
CA GLY A 81 -23.24 1.12 -11.87
C GLY A 81 -22.00 1.31 -12.75
N ALA A 82 -20.78 1.30 -12.19
CA ALA A 82 -19.52 1.51 -12.93
C ALA A 82 -18.51 0.38 -12.72
N THR A 83 -17.43 0.39 -13.51
CA THR A 83 -16.36 -0.61 -13.40
C THR A 83 -15.66 -0.50 -12.04
N ILE A 84 -15.38 -1.63 -11.40
CA ILE A 84 -14.73 -1.69 -10.08
C ILE A 84 -13.31 -2.23 -10.22
N GLN A 85 -12.34 -1.48 -9.72
CA GLN A 85 -11.00 -1.98 -9.42
C GLN A 85 -10.88 -2.17 -7.92
N SER A 86 -11.02 -3.43 -7.48
CA SER A 86 -10.92 -3.84 -6.08
C SER A 86 -9.45 -4.01 -5.65
N CYS A 87 -9.22 -3.96 -4.33
CA CYS A 87 -7.95 -4.41 -3.76
C CYS A 87 -7.90 -5.95 -3.64
N VAL A 88 -9.04 -6.64 -3.78
CA VAL A 88 -9.12 -8.11 -3.91
C VAL A 88 -9.08 -8.48 -5.40
N HIS A 89 -8.21 -9.42 -5.75
CA HIS A 89 -8.06 -9.94 -7.10
C HIS A 89 -8.09 -11.47 -7.09
N THR A 90 -8.73 -12.07 -8.08
CA THR A 90 -8.70 -13.51 -8.29
C THR A 90 -7.86 -13.80 -9.52
N GLU A 91 -6.74 -14.49 -9.35
CA GLU A 91 -5.85 -14.92 -10.45
C GLU A 91 -5.64 -16.42 -10.35
N ASN A 92 -5.81 -17.16 -11.46
CA ASN A 92 -5.56 -18.61 -11.49
C ASN A 92 -6.23 -19.38 -10.35
N GLN A 93 -7.52 -19.07 -10.06
CA GLN A 93 -8.31 -19.63 -8.96
C GLN A 93 -7.80 -19.28 -7.54
N SER A 94 -6.76 -18.46 -7.41
CA SER A 94 -6.27 -17.97 -6.13
C SER A 94 -6.79 -16.55 -5.89
N THR A 95 -7.49 -16.36 -4.78
CA THR A 95 -7.86 -15.02 -4.31
C THR A 95 -6.66 -14.41 -3.58
N GLN A 96 -6.37 -13.15 -3.90
CA GLN A 96 -5.30 -12.38 -3.29
C GLN A 96 -5.79 -10.98 -2.93
N ILE A 97 -5.25 -10.40 -1.87
CA ILE A 97 -5.47 -9.02 -1.48
C ILE A 97 -4.17 -8.25 -1.75
N ARG A 98 -4.29 -7.18 -2.53
CA ARG A 98 -3.20 -6.27 -2.85
C ARG A 98 -3.18 -5.13 -1.86
N PHE A 99 -2.06 -5.01 -1.15
CA PHE A 99 -1.77 -3.85 -0.32
C PHE A 99 -0.63 -3.02 -0.92
N GLY A 100 -0.64 -1.73 -0.62
CA GLY A 100 0.48 -0.84 -0.90
C GLY A 100 0.87 0.00 0.30
N ALA A 101 2.09 0.51 0.34
CA ALA A 101 2.51 1.52 1.30
C ALA A 101 3.40 2.54 0.59
N SER A 102 3.30 3.81 0.97
CA SER A 102 4.23 4.81 0.44
C SER A 102 5.63 4.54 0.97
N VAL A 103 6.66 4.73 0.14
CA VAL A 103 8.06 4.70 0.60
C VAL A 103 8.45 6.06 1.19
N PHE A 104 7.79 7.12 0.73
CA PHE A 104 8.07 8.49 1.12
C PHE A 104 6.85 9.12 1.80
N GLN A 105 7.11 9.91 2.82
CA GLN A 105 6.11 10.78 3.44
C GLN A 105 6.64 12.22 3.48
N PRO A 106 5.75 13.22 3.56
CA PRO A 106 6.18 14.60 3.73
C PRO A 106 7.14 14.74 4.92
N LEU A 107 8.18 15.55 4.75
CA LEU A 107 9.16 15.83 5.80
C LEU A 107 8.44 16.46 7.00
N ASP A 108 8.50 15.81 8.16
CA ASP A 108 8.01 16.38 9.40
C ASP A 108 9.14 17.16 10.07
N VAL A 109 9.07 18.49 9.99
CA VAL A 109 10.10 19.41 10.53
C VAL A 109 10.23 19.30 12.06
N THR A 110 9.27 18.67 12.73
CA THR A 110 9.24 18.51 14.20
C THR A 110 9.81 17.18 14.69
N ALA A 111 9.93 16.18 13.81
CA ALA A 111 10.58 14.92 14.13
C ALA A 111 12.09 15.14 14.09
N ASN A 112 12.75 15.01 15.26
CA ASN A 112 14.19 15.17 15.43
C ASN A 112 14.98 14.49 14.30
N MET A 113 16.07 15.15 13.89
CA MET A 113 17.05 14.84 12.83
C MET A 113 17.74 13.46 12.93
N LEU A 114 17.03 12.40 13.31
CA LEU A 114 17.55 11.06 13.34
C LEU A 114 17.56 10.53 11.90
N ASP A 115 18.74 10.61 11.30
CA ASP A 115 19.18 9.80 10.15
C ASP A 115 18.17 9.73 9.01
N ASN A 116 18.13 10.79 8.22
CA ASN A 116 17.51 10.74 6.91
C ASN A 116 18.39 9.83 6.03
N ILE A 117 18.15 8.50 6.09
CA ILE A 117 18.87 7.44 5.36
C ILE A 117 19.02 7.77 3.86
N ILE A 118 18.12 8.58 3.31
CA ILE A 118 18.19 9.12 1.93
C ILE A 118 19.50 9.90 1.69
N GLN A 119 20.09 10.51 2.72
CA GLN A 119 21.33 11.28 2.63
C GLN A 119 22.54 10.42 2.26
N SER A 120 22.57 9.14 2.68
CA SER A 120 23.68 8.23 2.37
C SER A 120 23.50 7.46 1.06
N TRP A 121 22.39 7.67 0.34
CA TRP A 121 22.14 6.98 -0.92
C TRP A 121 23.05 7.50 -2.02
N VAL A 122 23.85 6.59 -2.57
CA VAL A 122 24.62 6.83 -3.79
C VAL A 122 23.72 6.51 -4.98
N VAL A 123 23.51 7.51 -5.83
CA VAL A 123 22.76 7.37 -7.09
C VAL A 123 23.61 7.86 -8.24
N ASP A 124 23.29 7.45 -9.46
CA ASP A 124 23.98 7.94 -10.65
C ASP A 124 23.88 9.48 -10.75
N PRO A 125 24.90 10.17 -11.30
CA PRO A 125 24.93 11.64 -11.32
C PRO A 125 23.69 12.30 -11.95
N GLU A 126 23.09 11.62 -12.94
CA GLU A 126 21.85 12.05 -13.60
C GLU A 126 20.61 12.06 -12.68
N HIS A 127 20.64 11.31 -11.58
CA HIS A 127 19.56 11.22 -10.59
C HIS A 127 19.82 12.03 -9.32
N GLN A 128 21.05 12.52 -9.12
CA GLN A 128 21.46 13.22 -7.91
C GLN A 128 20.59 14.46 -7.63
N VAL A 129 20.29 15.24 -8.67
CA VAL A 129 19.43 16.45 -8.55
C VAL A 129 18.02 16.09 -8.06
N GLY A 130 17.43 15.01 -8.58
CA GLY A 130 16.10 14.56 -8.17
C GLY A 130 16.09 14.04 -6.74
N LEU A 131 17.13 13.29 -6.35
CA LEU A 131 17.31 12.82 -4.99
C LEU A 131 17.48 14.01 -4.01
N ASP A 132 18.24 15.03 -4.38
CA ASP A 132 18.46 16.21 -3.54
C ASP A 132 17.21 17.07 -3.37
N GLN A 133 16.31 17.10 -4.37
CA GLN A 133 14.98 17.71 -4.22
C GLN A 133 14.08 16.89 -3.28
N LEU A 134 14.13 15.55 -3.40
CA LEU A 134 13.35 14.65 -2.56
C LEU A 134 13.76 14.79 -1.08
N LYS A 135 15.07 14.88 -0.79
CA LYS A 135 15.61 15.11 0.56
C LYS A 135 15.06 16.37 1.26
N LYS A 136 14.68 17.40 0.49
CA LYS A 136 14.17 18.67 1.03
C LYS A 136 12.69 18.63 1.39
N THR A 137 11.95 17.69 0.80
CA THR A 137 10.48 17.68 0.84
C THR A 137 9.91 16.42 1.50
N HIS A 138 10.68 15.34 1.53
CA HIS A 138 10.23 14.02 1.96
C HIS A 138 11.25 13.34 2.87
N GLN A 139 10.75 12.42 3.69
CA GLN A 139 11.52 11.46 4.46
C GLN A 139 11.07 10.03 4.11
N ILE A 140 11.90 9.03 4.43
CA ILE A 140 11.50 7.62 4.26
C ILE A 140 10.40 7.29 5.28
N ASP A 141 9.33 6.68 4.79
CA ASP A 141 8.36 6.00 5.63
C ASP A 141 8.67 4.49 5.61
N CYS A 142 9.36 4.03 6.65
CA CYS A 142 9.72 2.63 6.77
C CYS A 142 8.47 1.80 7.08
N LEU A 143 8.29 0.71 6.34
CA LEU A 143 7.20 -0.22 6.62
C LEU A 143 7.36 -0.79 8.04
N ARG A 144 6.35 -0.56 8.87
CA ARG A 144 6.32 -1.08 10.25
C ARG A 144 6.03 -2.58 10.21
N VAL A 145 7.08 -3.38 10.39
CA VAL A 145 7.01 -4.84 10.43
C VAL A 145 7.53 -5.31 11.78
N PHE A 146 6.76 -6.17 12.44
CA PHE A 146 7.10 -6.74 13.74
C PHE A 146 7.21 -8.25 13.64
N ASP A 147 8.21 -8.82 14.29
CA ASP A 147 8.39 -10.28 14.39
C ASP A 147 7.40 -10.91 15.40
N VAL A 148 7.56 -12.21 15.64
CA VAL A 148 6.69 -12.98 16.54
C VAL A 148 6.81 -12.57 18.02
N ASP A 149 7.87 -11.84 18.38
CA ASP A 149 8.13 -11.31 19.72
C ASP A 149 7.75 -9.82 19.82
N ASP A 150 6.98 -9.29 18.85
CA ASP A 150 6.66 -7.87 18.70
C ASP A 150 7.89 -6.95 18.57
N LYS A 151 9.04 -7.48 18.13
CA LYS A 151 10.25 -6.67 17.89
C LYS A 151 10.24 -6.13 16.46
N PRO A 152 10.67 -4.88 16.25
CA PRO A 152 10.71 -4.30 14.92
C PRO A 152 11.72 -5.03 14.03
N VAL A 153 11.29 -5.45 12.85
CA VAL A 153 12.14 -6.03 11.81
C VAL A 153 12.85 -4.90 11.06
N PRO A 154 14.19 -4.93 10.96
CA PRO A 154 14.92 -3.88 10.26
C PRO A 154 14.58 -3.90 8.75
N PRO A 155 14.51 -2.73 8.07
CA PRO A 155 14.07 -2.64 6.67
C PRO A 155 14.80 -3.57 5.69
N ARG A 156 16.09 -3.83 5.91
CA ARG A 156 16.92 -4.73 5.08
C ARG A 156 16.45 -6.19 5.11
N ASP A 157 15.83 -6.62 6.20
CA ASP A 157 15.45 -8.01 6.44
C ASP A 157 13.96 -8.25 6.12
N VAL A 158 13.15 -7.18 5.99
CA VAL A 158 11.70 -7.24 5.75
C VAL A 158 11.32 -8.14 4.58
N VAL A 159 11.99 -8.01 3.42
CA VAL A 159 11.64 -8.82 2.23
C VAL A 159 11.89 -10.30 2.46
N LEU A 160 13.00 -10.63 3.13
CA LEU A 160 13.38 -12.01 3.43
C LEU A 160 12.40 -12.63 4.42
N VAL A 161 12.11 -11.90 5.51
CA VAL A 161 11.27 -12.39 6.60
C VAL A 161 9.80 -12.50 6.18
N LEU A 162 9.28 -11.60 5.33
CA LEU A 162 7.88 -11.67 4.88
C LEU A 162 7.62 -12.76 3.83
N LYS A 163 8.65 -13.31 3.20
CA LYS A 163 8.47 -14.29 2.11
C LYS A 163 7.97 -15.62 2.66
N GLY A 164 6.74 -15.98 2.31
CA GLY A 164 6.11 -17.21 2.81
C GLY A 164 5.69 -17.16 4.28
N ALA A 165 6.03 -16.08 4.98
CA ALA A 165 5.60 -15.85 6.35
C ALA A 165 4.11 -15.57 6.41
N MET A 166 3.62 -15.77 7.61
CA MET A 166 2.23 -15.80 7.92
C MET A 166 1.92 -14.59 8.78
N VAL A 167 1.16 -13.64 8.24
CA VAL A 167 1.14 -12.28 8.76
C VAL A 167 -0.27 -11.76 9.07
N GLU A 168 -0.37 -10.96 10.12
CA GLU A 168 -1.48 -10.06 10.38
C GLU A 168 -1.15 -8.70 9.75
N VAL A 169 -2.05 -8.19 8.91
CA VAL A 169 -1.86 -6.91 8.20
C VAL A 169 -2.90 -5.92 8.70
N HIS A 170 -2.44 -4.83 9.29
CA HIS A 170 -3.28 -3.70 9.66
C HIS A 170 -3.24 -2.71 8.50
N PHE A 171 -4.41 -2.33 7.99
CA PHE A 171 -4.49 -1.51 6.79
C PHE A 171 -5.66 -0.54 6.84
N SER A 172 -5.60 0.49 5.98
CA SER A 172 -6.70 1.39 5.69
C SER A 172 -7.15 1.23 4.24
N MET A 173 -8.45 1.27 4.00
CA MET A 173 -9.01 1.22 2.65
C MET A 173 -9.38 2.63 2.18
N ARG A 174 -8.97 2.97 0.96
CA ARG A 174 -9.33 4.23 0.29
C ARG A 174 -10.11 3.95 -0.98
N HIS A 175 -11.08 4.81 -1.26
CA HIS A 175 -11.92 4.78 -2.46
C HIS A 175 -11.73 6.05 -3.27
N TRP A 176 -11.66 5.91 -4.59
CA TRP A 176 -11.72 7.00 -5.54
C TRP A 176 -12.81 6.72 -6.58
N ALA A 177 -13.68 7.70 -6.80
CA ALA A 177 -14.59 7.74 -7.94
C ALA A 177 -13.91 8.50 -9.09
N ILE A 178 -13.70 7.83 -10.22
CA ILE A 178 -13.07 8.38 -11.41
C ILE A 178 -14.19 8.69 -12.41
N TYR A 179 -14.27 9.97 -12.79
CA TYR A 179 -15.25 10.47 -13.75
C TYR A 179 -14.58 10.73 -15.11
N HIS A 180 -15.30 10.41 -16.19
CA HIS A 180 -14.93 10.75 -17.56
C HIS A 180 -16.13 11.45 -18.21
N ASN A 181 -15.92 12.63 -18.79
CA ASN A 181 -17.01 13.45 -19.36
C ASN A 181 -18.20 13.68 -18.41
N LYS A 182 -17.92 13.87 -17.10
CA LYS A 182 -18.91 14.02 -16.01
C LYS A 182 -19.71 12.75 -15.67
N GLU A 183 -19.46 11.64 -16.34
CA GLU A 183 -20.06 10.35 -16.03
C GLU A 183 -19.11 9.51 -15.18
N LEU A 184 -19.66 8.71 -14.27
CA LEU A 184 -18.89 7.85 -13.40
C LEU A 184 -18.34 6.67 -14.20
N ALA A 185 -17.04 6.70 -14.49
CA ALA A 185 -16.39 5.68 -15.30
C ALA A 185 -15.92 4.48 -14.47
N LYS A 186 -15.37 4.73 -13.28
CA LYS A 186 -14.72 3.69 -12.48
C LYS A 186 -14.65 4.01 -10.99
N HIS A 187 -14.81 2.98 -10.17
CA HIS A 187 -14.41 3.01 -8.75
C HIS A 187 -13.07 2.32 -8.59
N VAL A 188 -12.14 2.96 -7.87
CA VAL A 188 -10.84 2.38 -7.52
C VAL A 188 -10.75 2.27 -6.01
N PHE A 189 -10.44 1.08 -5.52
CA PHE A 189 -10.18 0.81 -4.12
C PHE A 189 -8.71 0.44 -3.95
N SER A 190 -8.06 0.99 -2.92
CA SER A 190 -6.72 0.57 -2.51
C SER A 190 -6.69 0.26 -1.04
N CYS A 191 -5.94 -0.77 -0.69
CA CYS A 191 -5.66 -1.15 0.69
C CYS A 191 -4.23 -0.68 1.02
N THR A 192 -4.09 0.26 1.97
CA THR A 192 -2.82 0.87 2.36
C THR A 192 -2.32 0.24 3.66
N ILE A 193 -1.09 -0.28 3.69
CA ILE A 193 -0.53 -0.94 4.86
C ILE A 193 -0.20 0.11 5.92
N ASN A 194 -0.65 -0.15 7.14
CA ASN A 194 -0.27 0.63 8.32
C ASN A 194 0.81 -0.10 9.12
N GLN A 195 0.66 -1.41 9.28
CA GLN A 195 1.55 -2.27 10.06
C GLN A 195 1.40 -3.74 9.61
N ILE A 196 2.48 -4.52 9.76
CA ILE A 196 2.48 -5.97 9.56
C ILE A 196 3.05 -6.64 10.83
N CYS A 197 2.35 -7.63 11.35
CA CYS A 197 2.83 -8.48 12.44
C CYS A 197 3.04 -9.91 11.93
N ILE A 198 4.22 -10.48 12.15
CA ILE A 198 4.52 -11.86 11.80
C ILE A 198 3.98 -12.76 12.90
N LEU A 199 3.22 -13.78 12.50
CA LEU A 199 2.60 -14.70 13.42
C LEU A 199 3.40 -15.99 13.56
N LYS A 200 4.00 -16.49 12.48
CA LYS A 200 4.97 -17.61 12.39
C LYS A 200 5.75 -17.53 11.07
#